data_AF-A0AB34CHN7-F1
#
_entry.id   AF-A0AB34CHN7-F1
#
_cell.length_a   1.000
_cell.length_b   1.000
_cell.length_c   1.000
_cell.angle_alpha   90.00
_cell.angle_beta   90.00
_cell.angle_gamma   90.00
#
_symmetry.space_group_name_H-M   'P 1'
#
loop_
_entity.id
_entity.type
_entity.pdbx_description
1 polymer ?
#
loop_
_entity_poly.entity_id
_entity_poly.type
_entity_poly.pdbx_seq_one_letter_code
_entity_poly.pdbx_strand_id
1 'polypeptide(L)'
;MYLTGVIIMSYDWFILGDDEMLLFGAQALANSMLTGRAITITIKRVTLLELMRIDANYKRSKKKSVAIVPDDMYEVLKTFSGMDTIEVVSSKMSLLSYSAIINDAILLNESVKSVKSVKSVKSVKSVKSVKDDYTMRSLFLTTKERRYCYMLYNGIPSKKIAIYFQCNSKNISYLKRKIMSKWKCRNKIEFYKMINYFYH
;
A
#
# COMPACT_ATOMS: atom_id res chain seq x y z
N MET A 1 29.62 -16.20 31.45
CA MET A 1 29.66 -15.02 30.56
C MET A 1 28.54 -15.21 29.54
N TYR A 2 27.37 -14.60 29.77
CA TYR A 2 26.20 -14.80 28.91
C TYR A 2 26.38 -13.96 27.64
N LEU A 3 26.51 -14.62 26.49
CA LEU A 3 26.34 -13.99 25.18
C LEU A 3 24.87 -13.59 25.07
N THR A 4 24.56 -12.36 25.43
CA THR A 4 23.30 -11.71 25.04
C THR A 4 23.30 -11.64 23.53
N GLY A 5 22.61 -12.58 22.88
CA GLY A 5 22.40 -12.56 21.44
C GLY A 5 21.74 -11.24 21.06
N VAL A 6 22.48 -10.38 20.37
CA VAL A 6 21.94 -9.14 19.81
C VAL A 6 20.90 -9.57 18.78
N ILE A 7 19.62 -9.41 19.11
CA ILE A 7 18.53 -9.69 18.18
C ILE A 7 18.56 -8.59 17.13
N ILE A 8 19.10 -8.90 15.95
CA ILE A 8 19.07 -8.00 14.80
C ILE A 8 17.64 -7.98 14.25
N MET A 9 17.00 -6.82 14.28
CA MET A 9 15.65 -6.65 13.74
C MET A 9 15.71 -6.28 12.26
N SER A 10 15.09 -7.09 11.39
CA SER A 10 14.99 -6.80 9.95
C SER A 10 13.68 -6.07 9.64
N TYR A 11 13.78 -5.00 8.87
CA TYR A 11 12.66 -4.18 8.42
C TYR A 11 12.71 -3.98 6.91
N ASP A 12 11.58 -4.01 6.23
CA ASP A 12 11.52 -3.83 4.78
C ASP A 12 11.00 -2.43 4.42
N TRP A 13 11.72 -1.73 3.55
CA TRP A 13 11.23 -0.52 2.90
C TRP A 13 11.01 -0.80 1.43
N PHE A 14 9.97 -0.18 0.89
CA PHE A 14 9.58 -0.35 -0.50
C PHE A 14 9.70 0.97 -1.24
N ILE A 15 10.35 0.93 -2.40
CA ILE A 15 10.39 2.06 -3.34
C ILE A 15 9.47 1.70 -4.50
N LEU A 16 8.48 2.55 -4.75
CA LEU A 16 7.57 2.32 -5.86
C LEU A 16 8.22 2.76 -7.18
N GLY A 17 8.33 1.82 -8.11
CA GLY A 17 8.91 2.06 -9.43
C GLY A 17 10.44 2.04 -9.45
N ASP A 18 11.01 2.59 -10.52
CA ASP A 18 12.45 2.51 -10.85
C ASP A 18 13.20 3.83 -10.61
N ASP A 19 12.69 4.68 -9.71
CA ASP A 19 13.34 5.95 -9.38
C ASP A 19 14.65 5.73 -8.60
N GLU A 20 15.77 5.85 -9.31
CA GLU A 20 17.12 5.75 -8.75
C GLU A 20 17.38 6.77 -7.64
N MET A 21 16.91 8.02 -7.81
CA MET A 21 17.12 9.08 -6.82
C MET A 21 16.40 8.77 -5.52
N LEU A 22 15.17 8.24 -5.60
CA LEU A 22 14.45 7.77 -4.42
C LEU A 22 15.13 6.58 -3.77
N LEU A 23 15.67 5.63 -4.54
CA LEU A 23 16.40 4.51 -3.98
C LEU A 23 17.64 4.97 -3.21
N PHE A 24 18.48 5.81 -3.82
CA PHE A 24 19.70 6.31 -3.18
C PHE A 24 19.39 7.19 -1.96
N GLY A 25 18.37 8.04 -2.05
CA GLY A 25 17.89 8.85 -0.93
C GLY A 25 17.42 7.98 0.24
N ALA A 26 16.67 6.92 -0.04
CA ALA A 26 16.21 5.97 0.96
C ALA A 26 17.36 5.20 1.62
N GLN A 27 18.38 4.81 0.85
CA GLN A 27 19.58 4.14 1.36
C GLN A 27 20.38 5.06 2.28
N ALA A 28 20.63 6.30 1.86
CA ALA A 28 21.33 7.30 2.68
C ALA A 28 20.60 7.57 4.00
N LEU A 29 19.27 7.63 3.94
CA LEU A 29 18.42 7.84 5.09
C LEU A 29 18.41 6.66 6.05
N ALA A 30 18.29 5.44 5.51
CA ALA A 30 18.42 4.21 6.30
C ALA A 30 19.78 4.17 7.02
N ASN A 31 20.88 4.42 6.31
CA ASN A 31 22.21 4.43 6.90
C ASN A 31 22.34 5.46 8.03
N SER A 32 21.82 6.67 7.83
CA SER A 32 21.82 7.71 8.86
C SER A 32 21.02 7.29 10.10
N MET A 33 19.80 6.78 9.91
CA MET A 33 18.91 6.35 11.00
C MET A 33 19.38 5.10 11.76
N LEU A 34 20.16 4.24 11.10
CA LEU A 34 20.67 2.99 11.67
C LEU A 34 21.96 3.18 12.47
N THR A 35 22.56 4.37 12.44
CA THR A 35 23.78 4.66 13.20
C THR A 35 23.58 4.34 14.69
N GLY A 36 24.29 3.34 15.20
CA GLY A 36 24.22 2.90 16.59
C GLY A 36 23.03 2.01 16.97
N ARG A 37 22.21 1.55 16.00
CA ARG A 37 21.05 0.67 16.25
C ARG A 37 21.27 -0.75 15.70
N ALA A 38 20.79 -1.77 16.43
CA ALA A 38 20.82 -3.17 15.99
C ALA A 38 19.65 -3.52 15.05
N ILE A 39 19.46 -2.72 14.01
CA ILE A 39 18.37 -2.84 13.04
C ILE A 39 18.97 -2.95 11.64
N THR A 40 18.36 -3.76 10.79
CA THR A 40 18.72 -3.89 9.37
C THR A 40 17.51 -3.48 8.54
N ILE A 41 17.68 -2.49 7.66
CA ILE A 41 16.65 -2.08 6.70
C ILE A 41 17.00 -2.69 5.35
N THR A 42 16.09 -3.50 4.80
CA THR A 42 16.17 -4.01 3.44
C THR A 42 15.30 -3.15 2.54
N ILE A 43 15.90 -2.49 1.57
CA ILE A 43 15.19 -1.63 0.62
C ILE A 43 14.95 -2.41 -0.66
N LYS A 44 13.69 -2.47 -1.10
CA LYS A 44 13.25 -3.22 -2.29
C LYS A 44 12.51 -2.31 -3.25
N ARG A 45 12.86 -2.40 -4.54
CA ARG A 45 12.01 -1.85 -5.59
C ARG A 45 10.82 -2.76 -5.80
N VAL A 46 9.65 -2.16 -5.94
CA VAL A 46 8.41 -2.89 -6.18
C VAL A 46 7.51 -2.11 -7.11
N THR A 47 6.73 -2.84 -7.89
CA THR A 47 5.55 -2.33 -8.55
C THR A 47 4.40 -2.17 -7.55
N LEU A 48 3.36 -1.40 -7.91
CA LEU A 48 2.18 -1.25 -7.05
C LEU A 48 1.50 -2.61 -6.79
N LEU A 49 1.45 -3.47 -7.80
CA LEU A 49 0.82 -4.78 -7.69
C LEU A 49 1.58 -5.67 -6.68
N GLU A 50 2.90 -5.64 -6.71
CA GLU A 50 3.74 -6.34 -5.73
C GLU A 50 3.55 -5.76 -4.34
N LEU A 51 3.53 -4.44 -4.21
CA LEU A 51 3.29 -3.77 -2.94
C LEU A 51 1.94 -4.17 -2.32
N MET A 52 0.87 -4.21 -3.11
CA MET A 52 -0.44 -4.67 -2.66
C MET A 52 -0.46 -6.15 -2.26
N ARG A 53 0.29 -7.01 -2.95
CA ARG A 53 0.44 -8.43 -2.58
C ARG A 53 1.20 -8.58 -1.27
N ILE A 54 2.26 -7.79 -1.07
CA ILE A 54 3.05 -7.78 0.16
C ILE A 54 2.18 -7.32 1.32
N ASP A 55 1.41 -6.23 1.19
CA ASP A 55 0.48 -5.76 2.23
C ASP A 55 -0.53 -6.86 2.62
N ALA A 56 -1.12 -7.57 1.65
CA ALA A 56 -2.03 -8.68 1.93
C ALA A 56 -1.35 -9.83 2.71
N ASN A 57 -0.08 -10.11 2.42
CA ASN A 57 0.70 -11.09 3.17
C ASN A 57 1.08 -10.57 4.56
N TYR A 58 1.40 -9.29 4.68
CA TYR A 58 1.83 -8.65 5.93
C TYR A 58 0.67 -8.55 6.92
N LYS A 59 -0.57 -8.40 6.44
CA LYS A 59 -1.79 -8.56 7.26
C LYS A 59 -1.84 -9.90 7.97
N ARG A 60 -1.46 -11.00 7.30
CA ARG A 60 -1.46 -12.34 7.90
C ARG A 60 -0.37 -12.50 8.95
N SER A 61 0.81 -11.92 8.70
CA SER A 61 1.95 -11.99 9.61
C SER A 61 2.01 -10.84 10.64
N LYS A 62 1.00 -9.96 10.67
CA LYS A 62 0.96 -8.74 11.49
C LYS A 62 2.22 -7.87 11.41
N LYS A 63 2.87 -7.86 10.24
CA LYS A 63 4.06 -7.03 9.98
C LYS A 63 3.61 -5.65 9.53
N LYS A 64 4.36 -4.62 9.91
CA LYS A 64 4.23 -3.26 9.36
C LYS A 64 5.47 -2.88 8.56
N SER A 65 5.29 -2.05 7.54
CA SER A 65 6.34 -1.57 6.65
C SER A 65 6.05 -0.15 6.17
N VAL A 66 7.02 0.44 5.47
CA VAL A 66 6.90 1.74 4.82
C VAL A 66 7.16 1.60 3.32
N ALA A 67 6.36 2.30 2.51
CA ALA A 67 6.58 2.49 1.09
C ALA A 67 6.85 3.97 0.80
N ILE A 68 8.01 4.28 0.25
CA ILE A 68 8.36 5.61 -0.24
C ILE A 68 7.93 5.71 -1.69
N VAL A 69 7.18 6.76 -2.00
CA VAL A 69 6.60 6.96 -3.32
C VAL A 69 6.90 8.37 -3.81
N PRO A 70 7.02 8.57 -5.13
CA PRO A 70 7.05 9.91 -5.70
C PRO A 70 5.84 10.74 -5.24
N ASP A 71 6.06 12.02 -4.96
CA ASP A 71 5.04 12.91 -4.39
C ASP A 71 3.79 13.06 -5.25
N ASP A 72 3.94 13.07 -6.57
CA ASP A 72 2.83 13.09 -7.53
C ASP A 72 1.97 11.80 -7.47
N MET A 73 2.52 10.71 -6.91
CA MET A 73 1.83 9.45 -6.71
C MET A 73 1.22 9.30 -5.31
N TYR A 74 1.65 10.10 -4.33
CA TYR A 74 1.29 9.93 -2.92
C TYR A 74 -0.22 9.99 -2.68
N GLU A 75 -0.89 11.05 -3.12
CA GLU A 75 -2.34 11.22 -2.89
C GLU A 75 -3.17 10.13 -3.57
N VAL A 76 -2.74 9.72 -4.77
CA VAL A 76 -3.37 8.64 -5.54
C VAL A 76 -3.22 7.33 -4.77
N LEU A 77 -2.02 6.98 -4.35
CA LEU A 77 -1.76 5.72 -3.65
C LEU A 77 -2.41 5.66 -2.27
N LYS A 78 -2.36 6.77 -1.53
CA LYS A 78 -3.03 6.89 -0.23
C LYS A 78 -4.54 6.67 -0.38
N THR A 79 -5.13 7.16 -1.47
CA THR A 79 -6.56 6.99 -1.75
C THR A 79 -6.91 5.61 -2.30
N PHE A 80 -6.07 5.02 -3.16
CA PHE A 80 -6.45 3.86 -3.97
C PHE A 80 -5.82 2.52 -3.55
N SER A 81 -4.74 2.53 -2.77
CA SER A 81 -4.04 1.28 -2.43
C SER A 81 -4.79 0.44 -1.39
N GLY A 82 -5.52 1.07 -0.47
CA GLY A 82 -6.23 0.38 0.61
C GLY A 82 -5.31 -0.50 1.47
N MET A 83 -4.05 -0.07 1.60
CA MET A 83 -3.04 -0.76 2.40
C MET A 83 -3.22 -0.39 3.87
N ASP A 84 -3.22 -1.40 4.74
CA ASP A 84 -3.40 -1.18 6.19
C ASP A 84 -2.10 -1.46 6.96
N THR A 85 -1.17 -2.20 6.35
CA THR A 85 0.08 -2.64 7.00
C THR A 85 1.31 -1.94 6.44
N ILE A 86 1.23 -1.46 5.20
CA ILE A 86 2.29 -0.67 4.59
C ILE A 86 1.85 0.79 4.56
N GLU A 87 2.57 1.62 5.28
CA GLU A 87 2.35 3.06 5.29
C GLU A 87 3.01 3.72 4.09
N VAL A 88 2.24 4.46 3.31
CA VAL A 88 2.71 5.16 2.12
C VAL A 88 3.21 6.54 2.52
N VAL A 89 4.41 6.90 2.08
CA VAL A 89 5.07 8.16 2.44
C VAL A 89 5.58 8.86 1.18
N SER A 90 5.27 10.14 1.04
CA SER A 90 5.74 10.98 -0.07
C SER A 90 7.24 11.24 0.02
N SER A 91 7.91 11.29 -1.14
CA SER A 91 9.30 11.71 -1.28
C SER A 91 9.57 13.16 -0.89
N LYS A 92 8.56 14.03 -0.88
CA LYS A 92 8.70 15.44 -0.44
C LYS A 92 8.44 15.65 1.06
N MET A 93 8.14 14.59 1.79
CA MET A 93 7.85 14.69 3.21
C MET A 93 9.09 15.16 3.99
N SER A 94 8.88 15.97 5.03
CA SER A 94 9.98 16.44 5.87
C SER A 94 10.70 15.27 6.56
N LEU A 95 12.02 15.38 6.71
CA LEU A 95 12.85 14.34 7.33
C LEU A 95 12.43 14.04 8.79
N LEU A 96 11.94 15.05 9.52
CA LEU A 96 11.42 14.87 10.88
C LEU A 96 10.14 14.03 10.89
N SER A 97 9.19 14.37 10.02
CA SER A 97 7.94 13.62 9.89
C SER A 97 8.24 12.18 9.44
N TYR A 98 9.20 12.00 8.53
CA TYR A 98 9.61 10.70 8.01
C TYR A 98 10.22 9.83 9.13
N SER A 99 11.08 10.42 9.96
CA SER A 99 11.65 9.77 11.15
C SER A 99 10.59 9.34 12.16
N ALA A 100 9.56 10.16 12.39
CA ALA A 100 8.48 9.81 13.32
C ALA A 100 7.71 8.55 12.86
N ILE A 101 7.26 8.52 11.60
CA ILE A 101 6.54 7.37 11.03
C ILE A 101 7.36 6.08 11.14
N ILE A 102 8.65 6.15 10.78
CA ILE A 102 9.51 4.96 10.82
C ILE A 102 9.77 4.50 12.24
N ASN A 103 10.05 5.42 13.17
CA ASN A 103 10.23 5.04 14.56
C ASN A 103 8.96 4.39 15.10
N ASP A 104 7.77 4.90 14.80
CA ASP A 104 6.51 4.27 15.19
C ASP A 104 6.35 2.88 14.58
N ALA A 105 6.66 2.73 13.29
CA ALA A 105 6.53 1.46 12.59
C ALA A 105 7.58 0.41 13.03
N ILE A 106 8.74 0.85 13.51
CA ILE A 106 9.78 0.02 14.14
C ILE A 106 9.38 -0.35 15.58
N LEU A 107 8.99 0.62 16.42
CA LEU A 107 8.64 0.45 17.84
C LEU A 107 7.38 -0.40 18.04
N LEU A 108 6.38 -0.27 17.17
CA LEU A 108 5.18 -1.11 17.23
C LEU A 108 5.50 -2.60 17.04
N ASN A 109 6.51 -2.95 16.26
CA ASN A 109 6.98 -4.35 16.12
C ASN A 109 7.75 -4.86 17.36
N GLU A 110 8.37 -3.98 18.15
CA GLU A 110 8.98 -4.36 19.43
C GLU A 110 7.91 -4.77 20.44
N SER A 111 6.79 -4.03 20.51
CA SER A 111 5.69 -4.33 21.43
C SER A 111 4.97 -5.66 21.15
N VAL A 112 4.92 -6.10 19.88
CA VAL A 112 4.25 -7.36 19.50
C VAL A 112 5.07 -8.59 19.93
N LYS A 113 6.39 -8.46 20.12
CA LYS A 113 7.25 -9.55 20.61
C LYS A 113 7.34 -9.63 22.14
N SER A 114 6.97 -8.56 22.86
CA SER A 114 7.09 -8.51 24.33
C SER A 114 5.82 -8.92 25.09
N VAL A 115 4.67 -9.12 24.42
CA VAL A 115 3.45 -9.61 25.10
C VAL A 115 3.49 -11.13 25.28
N LYS A 116 4.34 -11.59 26.21
CA LYS A 116 4.02 -12.79 27.00
C LYS A 116 3.00 -12.39 28.06
N SER A 117 1.81 -12.99 27.95
CA SER A 117 0.77 -13.15 28.98
C SER A 117 0.30 -11.89 29.72
N VAL A 118 -0.95 -11.45 29.45
CA VAL A 118 -1.80 -10.89 30.50
C VAL A 118 -3.20 -11.51 30.40
N LYS A 119 -3.51 -12.32 31.41
CA LYS A 119 -4.86 -12.80 31.72
C LYS A 119 -5.76 -11.59 31.99
N SER A 120 -6.94 -11.58 31.37
CA SER A 120 -8.15 -10.81 31.72
C SER A 120 -8.02 -9.28 31.83
N VAL A 121 -8.73 -8.56 30.96
CA VAL A 121 -9.34 -7.27 31.34
C VAL A 121 -10.79 -7.23 30.85
N LYS A 122 -11.69 -7.00 31.80
CA LYS A 122 -13.14 -6.85 31.65
C LYS A 122 -13.49 -5.67 30.75
N SER A 123 -14.44 -5.92 29.85
CA SER A 123 -15.44 -5.01 29.27
C SER A 123 -15.12 -3.50 29.22
N VAL A 124 -15.01 -2.97 27.99
CA VAL A 124 -15.33 -1.56 27.73
C VAL A 124 -16.53 -1.50 26.78
N LYS A 125 -17.57 -0.83 27.25
CA LYS A 125 -18.85 -0.61 26.59
C LYS A 125 -18.68 0.55 25.59
N SER A 126 -19.06 0.30 24.34
CA SER A 126 -19.39 1.27 23.27
C SER A 126 -18.34 2.33 22.90
N VAL A 127 -17.73 2.17 21.73
CA VAL A 127 -17.18 3.30 20.94
C VAL A 127 -18.18 3.63 19.83
N LYS A 128 -18.66 4.88 19.85
CA LYS A 128 -19.56 5.46 18.83
C LYS A 128 -18.84 5.45 17.48
N SER A 129 -19.43 4.77 16.50
CA SER A 129 -18.94 4.68 15.12
C SER A 129 -18.77 6.06 14.48
N VAL A 130 -17.55 6.39 14.07
CA VAL A 130 -17.23 7.58 13.27
C VAL A 130 -17.80 7.38 11.86
N LYS A 131 -18.60 8.34 11.39
CA LYS A 131 -19.38 8.29 10.14
C LYS A 131 -18.56 8.55 8.86
N ASP A 132 -17.24 8.69 8.95
CA ASP A 132 -16.39 9.13 7.82
C ASP A 132 -15.95 8.00 6.87
N ASP A 133 -16.26 6.75 7.20
CA ASP A 133 -15.70 5.56 6.53
C ASP A 133 -16.46 5.16 5.23
N TYR A 134 -17.64 5.74 4.97
CA TYR A 134 -18.50 5.33 3.85
C TYR A 134 -18.13 5.99 2.51
N THR A 135 -17.62 7.22 2.53
CA THR A 135 -17.27 7.99 1.32
C THR A 135 -15.97 7.49 0.68
N MET A 136 -14.96 7.14 1.48
CA MET A 136 -13.70 6.55 1.00
C MET A 136 -13.91 5.17 0.35
N ARG A 137 -14.82 4.34 0.91
CA ARG A 137 -15.11 3.01 0.35
C ARG A 137 -15.65 3.04 -1.08
N SER A 138 -16.27 4.14 -1.49
CA SER A 138 -16.88 4.27 -2.81
C SER A 138 -15.84 4.33 -3.95
N LEU A 139 -14.61 4.75 -3.66
CA LEU A 139 -13.53 4.92 -4.64
C LEU A 139 -12.77 3.62 -4.93
N PHE A 140 -12.83 2.62 -4.05
CA PHE A 140 -12.10 1.36 -4.22
C PHE A 140 -12.69 0.48 -5.32
N LEU A 141 -11.79 -0.14 -6.09
CA LEU A 141 -12.17 -1.16 -7.06
C LEU A 141 -12.33 -2.53 -6.41
N THR A 142 -13.45 -3.18 -6.72
CA THR A 142 -13.66 -4.60 -6.42
C THR A 142 -12.67 -5.46 -7.21
N THR A 143 -12.51 -6.73 -6.81
CA THR A 143 -11.66 -7.69 -7.54
C THR A 143 -12.07 -7.84 -9.01
N LYS A 144 -13.37 -7.80 -9.32
CA LYS A 144 -13.86 -7.85 -10.70
C LYS A 144 -13.48 -6.59 -11.49
N GLU A 145 -13.61 -5.42 -10.88
CA GLU A 145 -13.24 -4.13 -11.49
C GLU A 145 -11.73 -4.03 -11.74
N ARG A 146 -10.89 -4.48 -10.80
CA ARG A 146 -9.43 -4.56 -10.98
C ARG A 146 -9.05 -5.48 -12.14
N ARG A 147 -9.65 -6.68 -12.18
CA ARG A 147 -9.38 -7.67 -13.24
C ARG A 147 -9.79 -7.14 -14.62
N TYR A 148 -10.89 -6.40 -14.70
CA TYR A 148 -11.31 -5.71 -15.91
C TYR A 148 -10.26 -4.69 -16.39
N CYS A 149 -9.79 -3.81 -15.50
CA CYS A 149 -8.77 -2.81 -15.84
C CYS A 149 -7.46 -3.46 -16.30
N TYR A 150 -7.03 -4.54 -15.66
CA TYR A 150 -5.83 -5.29 -16.07
C TYR A 150 -5.96 -5.91 -17.46
N MET A 151 -7.13 -6.47 -17.80
CA MET A 151 -7.37 -6.99 -19.15
C MET A 151 -7.36 -5.88 -20.21
N LEU A 152 -7.88 -4.70 -19.89
CA LEU A 152 -7.80 -3.53 -20.77
C LEU A 152 -6.36 -3.05 -20.97
N TYR A 153 -5.56 -3.00 -19.90
CA TYR A 153 -4.14 -2.64 -19.98
C TYR A 153 -3.38 -3.56 -20.94
N ASN A 154 -3.63 -4.86 -20.88
CA ASN A 154 -3.07 -5.86 -21.81
C ASN A 154 -3.68 -5.82 -23.23
N GLY A 155 -4.46 -4.78 -23.57
CA GLY A 155 -5.04 -4.61 -24.90
C GLY A 155 -6.16 -5.59 -25.25
N ILE A 156 -6.73 -6.31 -24.27
CA ILE A 156 -7.79 -7.28 -24.56
C ILE A 156 -9.07 -6.55 -24.97
N PRO A 157 -9.66 -6.85 -26.16
CA PRO A 157 -10.87 -6.19 -26.62
C PRO A 157 -12.07 -6.47 -25.71
N SER A 158 -12.95 -5.48 -25.53
CA SER A 158 -14.17 -5.58 -24.69
C SER A 158 -15.05 -6.79 -25.02
N LYS A 159 -15.10 -7.23 -26.29
CA LYS A 159 -15.83 -8.45 -26.69
C LYS A 159 -15.25 -9.71 -26.05
N LYS A 160 -13.91 -9.86 -26.05
CA LYS A 160 -13.23 -10.99 -25.41
C LYS A 160 -13.34 -10.94 -23.89
N ILE A 161 -13.28 -9.74 -23.31
CA ILE A 161 -13.51 -9.52 -21.88
C ILE A 161 -14.93 -9.93 -21.46
N ALA A 162 -15.94 -9.64 -22.29
CA ALA A 162 -17.33 -10.03 -22.04
C ALA A 162 -17.47 -11.56 -21.95
N ILE A 163 -16.86 -12.29 -22.89
CA ILE A 163 -16.82 -13.76 -22.88
C ILE A 163 -16.14 -14.26 -21.59
N TYR A 164 -15.00 -13.69 -21.23
CA TYR A 164 -14.26 -14.08 -20.01
C TYR A 164 -15.10 -13.91 -18.74
N PHE A 165 -15.85 -12.82 -18.63
CA PHE A 165 -16.75 -12.59 -17.50
C PHE A 165 -18.12 -13.26 -17.64
N GLN A 166 -18.32 -14.08 -18.68
CA GLN A 166 -19.58 -14.74 -19.00
C GLN A 166 -20.76 -13.76 -19.01
N CYS A 167 -20.56 -12.60 -19.64
CA CYS A 167 -21.57 -11.55 -19.71
C CYS A 167 -21.59 -10.90 -21.11
N ASN A 168 -22.54 -10.00 -21.32
CA ASN A 168 -22.69 -9.30 -22.61
C ASN A 168 -21.90 -7.98 -22.65
N SER A 169 -21.83 -7.37 -23.83
CA SER A 169 -21.12 -6.10 -24.07
C SER A 169 -21.73 -4.90 -23.32
N LYS A 170 -23.04 -4.92 -23.03
CA LYS A 170 -23.70 -3.88 -22.23
C LYS A 170 -23.20 -3.92 -20.78
N ASN A 171 -23.05 -5.11 -20.19
CA ASN A 171 -22.51 -5.29 -18.84
C ASN A 171 -21.07 -4.76 -18.75
N ILE A 172 -20.23 -5.01 -19.77
CA ILE A 172 -18.87 -4.47 -19.83
C ILE A 172 -18.85 -2.95 -19.94
N SER A 173 -19.75 -2.38 -20.76
CA SER A 173 -19.89 -0.92 -20.90
C SER A 173 -20.33 -0.27 -19.59
N TYR A 174 -21.24 -0.92 -18.85
CA TYR A 174 -21.65 -0.48 -17.51
C TYR A 174 -20.51 -0.57 -16.51
N LEU A 175 -19.75 -1.67 -16.51
CA LEU A 175 -18.58 -1.85 -15.64
C LEU A 175 -17.54 -0.74 -15.85
N LYS A 176 -17.23 -0.41 -17.12
CA LYS A 176 -16.38 0.72 -17.47
C LYS A 176 -16.91 2.03 -16.88
N ARG A 177 -18.18 2.34 -17.11
CA ARG A 177 -18.81 3.59 -16.62
C ARG A 177 -18.78 3.68 -15.10
N LYS A 178 -19.03 2.56 -14.41
CA LYS A 178 -18.96 2.46 -12.95
C LYS A 178 -17.57 2.78 -12.44
N ILE A 179 -16.53 2.19 -13.03
CA ILE A 179 -15.14 2.45 -12.66
C ILE A 179 -14.75 3.90 -12.95
N MET A 180 -15.13 4.42 -14.12
CA MET A 180 -14.92 5.84 -14.47
C MET A 180 -15.58 6.78 -13.45
N SER A 181 -16.78 6.46 -12.98
CA SER A 181 -17.48 7.24 -11.94
C SER A 181 -16.73 7.19 -10.60
N LYS A 182 -16.29 5.99 -10.18
CA LYS A 182 -15.46 5.82 -8.97
C LYS A 182 -14.16 6.62 -9.05
N TRP A 183 -13.50 6.63 -10.19
CA TRP A 183 -12.26 7.37 -10.39
C TRP A 183 -12.47 8.83 -10.83
N LYS A 184 -13.72 9.29 -10.87
CA LYS A 184 -14.09 10.65 -11.31
C LYS A 184 -13.49 11.03 -12.67
N CYS A 185 -13.32 10.07 -13.58
CA CYS A 185 -12.81 10.33 -14.93
C CYS A 185 -13.85 11.09 -15.75
N ARG A 186 -13.46 12.21 -16.35
CA ARG A 186 -14.33 13.06 -17.18
C ARG A 186 -14.54 12.47 -18.57
N ASN A 187 -13.57 11.71 -19.07
CA ASN A 187 -13.61 11.16 -20.42
C ASN A 187 -12.85 9.82 -20.52
N LYS A 188 -12.95 9.19 -21.69
CA LYS A 188 -12.30 7.90 -21.98
C LYS A 188 -10.76 7.98 -21.99
N ILE A 189 -10.19 9.14 -22.31
CA ILE A 189 -8.73 9.33 -22.40
C ILE A 189 -8.14 9.32 -20.99
N GLU A 190 -8.73 10.10 -20.07
CA GLU A 190 -8.36 10.08 -18.64
C GLU A 190 -8.48 8.68 -18.05
N PHE A 191 -9.53 7.95 -18.38
CA PHE A 191 -9.70 6.57 -17.92
C PHE A 191 -8.55 5.65 -18.36
N TYR A 192 -8.14 5.70 -19.63
CA TYR A 192 -7.02 4.89 -20.10
C TYR A 192 -5.67 5.38 -19.58
N LYS A 193 -5.50 6.69 -19.37
CA LYS A 193 -4.32 7.24 -18.66
C LYS A 193 -4.22 6.68 -17.25
N MET A 194 -5.32 6.66 -16.50
CA MET A 194 -5.38 6.06 -15.16
C MET A 194 -5.06 4.56 -15.20
N ILE A 195 -5.59 3.81 -16.17
CA ILE A 195 -5.25 2.39 -16.33
C ILE A 195 -3.75 2.22 -16.58
N ASN A 196 -3.18 2.93 -17.55
CA ASN A 196 -1.75 2.84 -17.83
C ASN A 196 -0.92 3.23 -16.60
N TYR A 197 -1.30 4.30 -15.91
CA TYR A 197 -0.65 4.72 -14.68
C TYR A 197 -0.64 3.63 -13.59
N PHE A 198 -1.68 2.79 -13.49
CA PHE A 198 -1.74 1.75 -12.47
C PHE A 198 -0.99 0.45 -12.81
N TYR A 199 -0.71 0.19 -14.09
CA TYR A 199 -0.23 -1.12 -14.55
C TYR A 199 1.04 -1.06 -15.41
N HIS A 200 1.43 0.13 -15.87
CA HIS A 200 2.72 0.39 -16.52
C HIS A 200 3.78 0.71 -15.47
#